data_AF-A0A955TPH7-F1
#
_entry.id   AF-A0A955TPH7-F1
#
_cell.length_a   1.000
_cell.length_b   1.000
_cell.length_c   1.000
_cell.angle_alpha   90.00
_cell.angle_beta   90.00
_cell.angle_gamma   90.00
#
_symmetry.space_group_name_H-M   'P 1'
#
loop_
_entity.id
_entity.type
_entity.pdbx_description
1 polymer ?
#
loop_
_entity_poly.entity_id
_entity_poly.type
_entity_poly.pdbx_seq_one_letter_code
_entity_poly.pdbx_strand_id
1 'polypeptide(L)'
;SDHEVDIHHVDGTCTTASAPLIIIAAGSRPRIPDHVAIDHEHILDSDSILSLVYLPKSLTVLGGGVIASEYASMFALLGVQVTMI
;
A
#
# COMPACT_ATOMS: atom_id res chain seq x y z
N SER A 1 9.01 -9.50 -33.96
CA SER A 1 7.65 -9.26 -33.44
C SER A 1 7.70 -7.92 -32.78
N ASP A 2 6.95 -6.93 -33.26
CA ASP A 2 6.94 -5.62 -32.63
C ASP A 2 6.19 -5.74 -31.30
N HIS A 3 6.85 -5.41 -30.19
CA HIS A 3 6.21 -5.35 -28.89
C HIS A 3 5.61 -3.97 -28.74
N GLU A 4 4.30 -3.91 -28.51
CA GLU A 4 3.54 -2.67 -28.38
C GLU A 4 2.89 -2.58 -27.01
N VAL A 5 2.78 -1.37 -26.48
CA VAL A 5 2.07 -1.03 -25.24
C VAL A 5 1.23 0.21 -25.48
N ASP A 6 -0.02 0.15 -25.07
CA ASP A 6 -0.91 1.30 -25.05
C ASP A 6 -0.67 2.15 -23.78
N ILE A 7 -0.51 3.45 -23.99
CA ILE A 7 -0.30 4.44 -22.94
C ILE A 7 -1.58 5.28 -22.87
N HIS A 8 -2.36 5.07 -21.80
CA HIS A 8 -3.51 5.88 -21.46
C HIS A 8 -3.07 7.09 -20.62
N HIS A 9 -3.25 8.29 -21.14
CA HIS A 9 -2.89 9.54 -20.47
C HIS A 9 -4.02 10.04 -19.56
N VAL A 10 -3.67 10.88 -18.59
CA VAL A 10 -4.63 11.44 -17.62
C VAL A 10 -5.67 12.34 -18.28
N ASP A 11 -5.33 12.98 -19.41
CA ASP A 11 -6.23 13.80 -20.21
C ASP A 11 -7.21 12.98 -21.06
N GLY A 12 -7.16 11.64 -20.96
CA GLY A 12 -8.02 10.70 -21.68
C GLY A 12 -7.51 10.32 -23.07
N THR A 13 -6.39 10.88 -23.54
CA THR A 13 -5.77 10.47 -24.80
C THR A 13 -5.08 9.11 -24.67
N CYS A 14 -4.94 8.42 -25.80
CA CYS A 14 -4.23 7.13 -25.86
C CYS A 14 -3.19 7.16 -26.99
N THR A 15 -2.00 6.67 -26.70
CA THR A 15 -0.91 6.55 -27.67
C THR A 15 -0.26 5.18 -27.56
N THR A 16 0.06 4.55 -28.68
CA THR A 16 0.79 3.27 -28.69
C THR A 16 2.29 3.52 -28.82
N ALA A 17 3.09 2.84 -28.00
CA ALA A 17 4.54 2.85 -28.07
C ALA A 17 5.06 1.44 -28.42
N SER A 18 6.12 1.36 -29.24
CA SER A 18 6.74 0.10 -29.62
C SER A 18 8.24 0.06 -29.28
N ALA A 19 8.74 -1.12 -28.93
CA ALA A 19 10.15 -1.32 -28.62
C ALA A 19 10.59 -2.76 -28.92
N PRO A 20 11.90 -2.99 -29.20
CA PRO A 20 12.43 -4.35 -29.32
C PRO A 20 12.37 -5.16 -28.01
N LEU A 21 12.37 -4.49 -26.86
CA LEU A 21 12.29 -5.09 -25.52
C LEU A 21 11.47 -4.19 -24.60
N ILE A 22 10.62 -4.80 -23.77
CA ILE A 22 9.77 -4.11 -22.79
C ILE A 22 10.00 -4.76 -21.42
N ILE A 23 10.29 -3.94 -20.41
CA ILE A 23 10.51 -4.38 -19.03
C ILE A 23 9.30 -4.02 -18.17
N ILE A 24 8.71 -5.01 -17.51
CA ILE A 24 7.62 -4.80 -16.55
C ILE A 24 8.22 -4.51 -15.18
N ALA A 25 8.03 -3.27 -14.70
CA ALA A 25 8.54 -2.79 -13.41
C ALA A 25 7.47 -1.99 -12.63
N ALA A 26 6.21 -2.46 -12.63
CA ALA A 26 5.08 -1.73 -12.04
C ALA A 26 5.06 -1.66 -10.49
N GLY A 27 5.99 -2.36 -9.83
CA GLY A 27 6.03 -2.48 -8.37
C GLY A 27 4.88 -3.32 -7.80
N SER A 28 4.60 -3.14 -6.51
CA SER A 28 3.51 -3.81 -5.78
C SER A 28 2.65 -2.79 -5.03
N ARG A 29 1.53 -3.22 -4.45
CA ARG A 29 0.63 -2.40 -3.63
C ARG A 29 0.17 -3.20 -2.40
N PRO A 30 -0.32 -2.54 -1.33
CA PRO A 30 -0.83 -3.24 -0.15
C PRO A 30 -1.95 -4.22 -0.54
N ARG A 31 -1.94 -5.40 0.08
CA ARG A 31 -3.00 -6.41 -0.14
C ARG A 31 -4.24 -6.01 0.65
N ILE A 32 -5.38 -5.91 -0.03
CA ILE A 32 -6.68 -5.67 0.58
C ILE A 32 -7.38 -7.02 0.82
N PRO A 33 -7.69 -7.41 2.07
CA PRO A 33 -8.43 -8.64 2.35
C PRO A 33 -9.90 -8.55 1.89
N ASP A 34 -10.47 -9.65 1.39
CA ASP A 34 -11.81 -9.71 0.76
C ASP A 34 -12.99 -9.20 1.61
N HIS A 35 -12.81 -9.08 2.93
CA HIS A 35 -13.85 -8.65 3.87
C HIS A 35 -13.41 -7.50 4.79
N VAL A 36 -12.31 -6.83 4.46
CA VAL A 36 -11.75 -5.72 5.23
C VAL A 36 -11.55 -4.53 4.31
N ALA A 37 -12.58 -3.68 4.22
CA ALA A 37 -12.48 -2.45 3.46
C ALA A 37 -11.58 -1.45 4.22
N ILE A 38 -10.60 -0.89 3.51
CA ILE A 38 -9.77 0.20 4.04
C ILE A 38 -10.62 1.48 4.01
N ASP A 39 -10.83 2.10 5.16
CA ASP A 39 -11.63 3.32 5.31
C ASP A 39 -10.77 4.58 5.50
N HIS A 40 -9.46 4.41 5.67
CA HIS A 40 -8.47 5.46 5.91
C HIS A 40 -8.73 6.31 7.18
N GLU A 41 -9.55 5.80 8.11
CA GLU A 41 -9.85 6.44 9.40
C GLU A 41 -9.56 5.49 10.57
N HIS A 42 -10.12 4.28 10.52
CA HIS A 42 -9.99 3.24 11.54
C HIS A 42 -9.27 1.99 11.02
N ILE A 43 -9.45 1.67 9.75
CA ILE A 43 -8.82 0.57 9.05
C ILE A 43 -7.86 1.18 8.03
N LEU A 44 -6.57 1.01 8.30
CA LEU A 44 -5.46 1.60 7.56
C LEU A 44 -4.61 0.49 6.96
N ASP A 45 -4.06 0.76 5.77
CA ASP A 45 -3.01 -0.04 5.16
C ASP A 45 -1.63 0.58 5.40
N SER A 46 -0.57 -0.03 4.86
CA SER A 46 0.80 0.47 5.01
C SER A 46 1.04 1.84 4.38
N ASP A 47 0.19 2.25 3.44
CA ASP A 47 0.31 3.52 2.72
C ASP A 47 -0.37 4.64 3.51
N SER A 48 -1.49 4.35 4.17
CA SER A 48 -2.30 5.32 4.91
C SER A 48 -1.99 5.42 6.41
N ILE A 49 -1.36 4.42 7.03
CA ILE A 49 -1.10 4.45 8.50
C ILE A 49 -0.31 5.69 8.97
N LEU A 50 0.56 6.23 8.12
CA LEU A 50 1.36 7.42 8.42
C LEU A 50 0.60 8.74 8.24
N SER A 51 -0.64 8.73 7.75
CA SER A 51 -1.49 9.92 7.69
C SER A 51 -2.28 10.18 8.98
N LEU A 52 -2.10 9.34 10.01
CA LEU A 52 -2.71 9.54 11.32
C LEU A 52 -2.29 10.89 11.93
N VAL A 53 -3.27 11.72 12.28
CA VAL A 53 -3.03 13.04 12.91
C VAL A 53 -2.89 12.97 14.43
N TYR A 54 -3.13 11.81 15.03
CA TYR A 54 -2.98 11.54 16.46
C TYR A 54 -2.53 10.08 16.70
N LEU A 55 -1.95 9.83 17.87
CA LEU A 55 -1.63 8.46 18.30
C LEU A 55 -2.86 7.79 18.91
N PRO A 56 -3.32 6.64 18.39
CA PRO A 56 -4.44 5.92 18.98
C PRO A 56 -4.05 5.33 20.34
N LYS A 57 -5.03 5.04 21.19
CA LYS A 57 -4.78 4.36 22.47
C LYS A 57 -4.28 2.92 22.26
N SER A 58 -4.77 2.27 21.22
CA SER A 58 -4.43 0.90 20.85
C SER A 58 -4.40 0.73 19.34
N LEU A 59 -3.56 -0.18 18.84
CA LEU A 59 -3.42 -0.51 17.43
C LEU A 59 -3.39 -2.03 17.25
N THR A 60 -4.26 -2.55 16.40
CA THR A 60 -4.19 -3.95 15.94
C THR A 60 -3.45 -3.98 14.60
N VAL A 61 -2.39 -4.78 14.52
CA VAL A 61 -1.62 -5.00 13.29
C VAL A 61 -1.93 -6.41 12.78
N LEU A 62 -2.54 -6.50 11.60
CA LEU A 62 -2.87 -7.77 10.95
C LEU A 62 -1.71 -8.21 10.05
N GLY A 63 -1.05 -9.30 10.41
CA GLY A 63 0.09 -9.89 9.71
C GLY A 63 1.43 -9.74 10.46
N GLY A 64 2.38 -10.63 10.14
CA GLY A 64 3.70 -10.72 10.77
C GLY A 64 4.87 -10.44 9.83
N GLY A 65 4.64 -9.71 8.73
CA GLY A 65 5.68 -9.34 7.78
C GLY A 65 6.62 -8.23 8.31
N VAL A 66 7.62 -7.87 7.50
CA VAL A 66 8.58 -6.80 7.85
C VAL A 66 7.87 -5.48 8.10
N ILE A 67 7.01 -5.04 7.16
CA ILE A 67 6.24 -3.79 7.28
C ILE A 67 5.37 -3.77 8.55
N ALA A 68 4.69 -4.89 8.84
CA ALA A 68 3.86 -5.02 10.03
C ALA A 68 4.70 -4.88 11.31
N SER A 69 5.88 -5.51 11.35
CA SER A 69 6.79 -5.48 12.50
C SER A 69 7.40 -4.10 12.72
N GLU A 70 7.74 -3.38 11.65
CA GLU A 70 8.26 -2.01 11.70
C GLU A 70 7.24 -1.06 12.32
N TYR A 71 6.00 -1.04 11.79
CA TYR A 71 4.95 -0.19 12.34
C TYR A 71 4.56 -0.59 13.75
N ALA A 72 4.40 -1.89 14.04
CA ALA A 72 4.11 -2.36 15.39
C ALA A 72 5.15 -1.86 16.39
N SER A 73 6.43 -1.96 16.06
CA SER A 73 7.53 -1.49 16.91
C SER A 73 7.53 0.03 17.07
N MET A 74 7.35 0.77 15.97
CA MET A 74 7.27 2.24 16.00
C MET A 74 6.14 2.75 16.89
N PHE A 75 4.92 2.23 16.72
CA PHE A 75 3.77 2.66 17.50
C PHE A 75 3.87 2.23 18.97
N ALA A 76 4.42 1.05 19.26
CA ALA A 76 4.68 0.61 20.62
C ALA A 76 5.68 1.54 21.33
N LEU A 77 6.75 1.98 20.64
CA LEU A 77 7.72 2.96 21.17
C LEU A 77 7.08 4.32 21.45
N LEU A 78 6.05 4.69 20.70
CA LEU A 78 5.28 5.91 20.90
C LEU A 78 4.20 5.78 22.00
N GLY A 79 4.15 4.65 22.70
CA GLY A 79 3.25 4.41 23.83
C GLY A 79 1.86 3.88 23.44
N VAL A 80 1.67 3.47 22.19
CA VAL A 80 0.42 2.83 21.75
C VAL A 80 0.39 1.38 22.22
N GLN A 81 -0.77 0.92 22.72
CA GLN A 81 -0.96 -0.50 23.02
C GLN A 81 -1.13 -1.31 21.73
N VAL A 82 -0.06 -1.97 21.28
CA VAL A 82 -0.07 -2.74 20.03
C VAL A 82 -0.40 -4.21 20.28
N THR A 83 -1.30 -4.76 19.47
CA THR A 83 -1.59 -6.20 19.36
C THR A 83 -1.32 -6.65 17.94
N MET A 84 -0.54 -7.71 17.76
CA MET A 84 -0.30 -8.33 16.45
C MET A 84 -1.12 -9.62 16.31
N ILE A 85 -1.76 -9.82 15.15
CA ILE A 85 -2.58 -11.00 14.82
C ILE A 85 -2.10 -11.62 13.51
#